data_AF-A0A6H1ZUR4-F1
#
_entry.id   AF-A0A6H1ZUR4-F1
#
_cell.length_a   1.000
_cell.length_b   1.000
_cell.length_c   1.000
_cell.angle_alpha   90.00
_cell.angle_beta   90.00
_cell.angle_gamma   90.00
#
_symmetry.space_group_name_H-M   'P 1'
#
loop_
_entity.id
_entity.type
_entity.pdbx_description
1 polymer ?
#
loop_
_entity_poly.entity_id
_entity_poly.type
_entity_poly.pdbx_seq_one_letter_code
_entity_poly.pdbx_strand_id
1 'polypeptide(L)'
;MGNARWHFQNYITQTTQVTPSSAKAGMTAYVVKDGEGSARMEAYGDFVGDIDTKFTAEVYTTAAGAEIGSALFRWKKDTTVSGWEGTGIATQTTYYTLENGIQIRWVAGSGDDFTAGDSWSFFAMRPRGKGALFIDDPNTQLRSDDVLILSIAVDLGTTQQITSAILGHHNFTSAATIVLQGNGTTSWGAPSYEQTITWTTQHASLFLDESYRYWRWVIQDQSNSNDYLALSKAYLGLYFEPTYNFSSSYNRTTQAAGFERVVGGMPVGRWVTGYNEMVSVPYEIMTTTDFNSVQSMFQFVHDRANNKGRPVWFTPDSSEPGDVLYGLPSMTLSRQFYNSLGKQHTVAIEFAELARTLF
;
A
#
# COMPACT_ATOMS: atom_id res chain seq x y z
N MET A 1 9.75 -30.04 10.71
CA MET A 1 9.12 -28.74 10.92
C MET A 1 10.19 -27.71 10.68
N GLY A 2 10.03 -26.88 9.67
CA GLY A 2 10.84 -25.68 9.52
C GLY A 2 10.54 -24.68 10.63
N ASN A 3 11.39 -23.66 10.74
CA ASN A 3 11.30 -22.65 11.79
C ASN A 3 10.26 -21.59 11.46
N ALA A 4 9.57 -21.09 12.49
CA ALA A 4 8.65 -19.97 12.34
C ALA A 4 9.40 -18.66 12.03
N ARG A 5 8.85 -17.84 11.14
CA ARG A 5 9.44 -16.55 10.73
C ARG A 5 8.44 -15.41 10.84
N TRP A 6 8.87 -14.31 11.44
CA TRP A 6 8.12 -13.07 11.57
C TRP A 6 8.75 -12.00 10.69
N HIS A 7 8.01 -11.49 9.69
CA HIS A 7 8.51 -10.48 8.75
C HIS A 7 7.86 -9.13 9.05
N PHE A 8 8.58 -8.27 9.77
CA PHE A 8 8.10 -6.96 10.21
C PHE A 8 9.01 -5.80 9.83
N GLN A 9 10.25 -6.05 9.39
CA GLN A 9 11.21 -5.02 8.99
C GLN A 9 11.20 -4.82 7.47
N ASN A 10 10.09 -4.29 6.95
CA ASN A 10 9.98 -3.97 5.52
C ASN A 10 10.82 -2.73 5.19
N TYR A 11 11.74 -2.84 4.23
CA TYR A 11 12.55 -1.70 3.76
C TYR A 11 11.86 -0.87 2.69
N ILE A 12 10.73 -1.36 2.15
CA ILE A 12 9.83 -0.56 1.32
C ILE A 12 8.94 0.26 2.26
N THR A 13 9.31 1.52 2.46
CA THR A 13 8.68 2.44 3.41
C THR A 13 8.05 3.66 2.75
N GLN A 14 8.39 3.95 1.49
CA GLN A 14 7.88 5.11 0.75
C GLN A 14 7.51 4.77 -0.69
N THR A 15 6.49 5.44 -1.22
CA THR A 15 6.03 5.27 -2.62
C THR A 15 7.09 5.65 -3.66
N THR A 16 8.01 6.54 -3.31
CA THR A 16 9.13 6.98 -4.15
C THR A 16 10.16 5.88 -4.40
N GLN A 17 10.23 4.87 -3.52
CA GLN A 17 11.12 3.73 -3.70
C GLN A 17 10.60 2.77 -4.78
N VAL A 18 9.30 2.80 -5.11
CA VAL A 18 8.64 1.80 -5.96
C VAL A 18 8.30 2.39 -7.33
N THR A 19 8.69 1.67 -8.38
CA THR A 19 8.37 1.99 -9.78
C THR A 19 7.79 0.76 -10.48
N PRO A 20 6.45 0.66 -10.61
CA PRO A 20 5.85 -0.37 -11.44
C PRO A 20 6.00 -0.03 -12.94
N SER A 21 6.19 -1.03 -13.80
CA SER A 21 6.23 -0.82 -15.26
C SER A 21 4.85 -0.51 -15.86
N SER A 22 3.78 -0.83 -15.15
CA SER A 22 2.41 -0.48 -15.52
C SER A 22 1.57 -0.34 -14.26
N ALA A 23 0.73 0.69 -14.22
CA ALA A 23 -0.21 0.93 -13.13
C ALA A 23 -1.41 1.69 -13.66
N LYS A 24 -2.63 1.22 -13.36
CA LYS A 24 -3.87 1.84 -13.79
C LYS A 24 -3.87 3.31 -13.41
N ALA A 25 -4.20 4.17 -14.36
CA ALA A 25 -4.37 5.58 -14.09
C ALA A 25 -5.51 5.81 -13.10
N GLY A 26 -5.42 6.92 -12.38
CA GLY A 26 -6.48 7.43 -11.53
C GLY A 26 -7.51 8.19 -12.34
N MET A 27 -8.52 8.72 -11.64
CA MET A 27 -9.62 9.47 -12.22
C MET A 27 -9.83 10.79 -11.50
N THR A 28 -10.47 11.74 -12.17
CA THR A 28 -10.96 12.98 -11.56
C THR A 28 -12.40 12.82 -11.10
N ALA A 29 -12.69 13.27 -9.87
CA ALA A 29 -14.04 13.40 -9.36
C ALA A 29 -14.75 14.63 -9.93
N TYR A 30 -16.03 14.80 -9.59
CA TYR A 30 -16.82 15.95 -9.99
C TYR A 30 -16.23 17.27 -9.45
N VAL A 31 -16.34 18.30 -10.28
CA VAL A 31 -15.96 19.67 -9.93
C VAL A 31 -17.06 20.34 -9.12
N VAL A 32 -16.69 20.91 -7.98
CA VAL A 32 -17.56 21.71 -7.12
C VAL A 32 -17.18 23.18 -7.27
N LYS A 33 -18.16 24.02 -7.65
CA LYS A 33 -18.01 25.48 -7.74
C LYS A 33 -18.39 26.14 -6.42
N ASP A 34 -17.66 27.19 -6.07
CA ASP A 34 -18.00 28.18 -5.05
C ASP A 34 -17.76 29.58 -5.63
N GLY A 35 -18.83 30.32 -5.92
CA GLY A 35 -18.76 31.61 -6.61
C GLY A 35 -20.05 31.96 -7.36
N GLU A 36 -20.15 33.22 -7.80
CA GLU A 36 -21.37 33.81 -8.39
C GLU A 36 -21.37 33.84 -9.91
N GLY A 37 -20.20 33.75 -10.57
CA GLY A 37 -20.12 33.77 -12.04
C GLY A 37 -20.95 32.67 -12.70
N SER A 38 -21.22 32.77 -13.99
CA SER A 38 -22.05 31.79 -14.68
C SER A 38 -21.26 30.60 -15.26
N ALA A 39 -19.94 30.71 -15.42
CA ALA A 39 -19.13 29.66 -16.02
C ALA A 39 -19.00 28.43 -15.12
N ARG A 40 -18.87 27.27 -15.78
CA ARG A 40 -18.52 26.00 -15.14
C ARG A 40 -17.10 25.58 -15.54
N MET A 41 -16.42 24.88 -14.64
CA MET A 41 -15.12 24.26 -14.92
C MET A 41 -15.31 22.75 -15.10
N GLU A 42 -14.64 22.19 -16.10
CA GLU A 42 -14.56 20.75 -16.35
C GLU A 42 -13.13 20.29 -16.07
N ALA A 43 -12.99 19.22 -15.28
CA ALA A 43 -11.72 18.55 -15.03
C ALA A 43 -11.68 17.23 -15.81
N TYR A 44 -10.52 16.91 -16.37
CA TYR A 44 -10.27 15.70 -17.15
C TYR A 44 -8.83 15.22 -16.93
N GLY A 45 -8.56 13.96 -17.27
CA GLY A 45 -7.21 13.42 -17.37
C GLY A 45 -7.01 12.16 -16.54
N ASP A 46 -6.03 11.38 -16.98
CA ASP A 46 -5.56 10.17 -16.33
C ASP A 46 -4.60 10.55 -15.20
N PHE A 47 -5.06 10.47 -13.95
CA PHE A 47 -4.27 10.91 -12.81
C PHE A 47 -3.11 9.93 -12.54
N VAL A 48 -1.88 10.41 -12.60
CA VAL A 48 -0.68 9.59 -12.36
C VAL A 48 0.03 9.86 -11.03
N GLY A 49 -0.56 10.69 -10.16
CA GLY A 49 0.00 10.98 -8.84
C GLY A 49 -0.01 9.78 -7.88
N ASP A 50 0.80 9.88 -6.84
CA ASP A 50 1.02 8.81 -5.85
C ASP A 50 -0.05 8.77 -4.75
N ILE A 51 -0.64 9.92 -4.47
CA ILE A 51 -1.63 10.15 -3.43
C ILE A 51 -2.84 10.86 -4.03
N ASP A 52 -4.02 10.54 -3.51
CA ASP A 52 -5.22 11.30 -3.83
C ASP A 52 -4.98 12.78 -3.47
N THR A 53 -5.32 13.66 -4.40
CA THR A 53 -4.96 15.08 -4.32
C THR A 53 -6.18 15.93 -4.61
N LYS A 54 -6.51 16.88 -3.74
CA LYS A 54 -7.50 17.91 -4.02
C LYS A 54 -6.85 19.06 -4.79
N PHE A 55 -7.42 19.42 -5.92
CA PHE A 55 -7.07 20.62 -6.68
C PHE A 55 -8.06 21.74 -6.40
N THR A 56 -7.56 22.97 -6.32
CA THR A 56 -8.37 24.19 -6.26
C THR A 56 -7.89 25.18 -7.31
N ALA A 57 -8.79 25.65 -8.15
CA ALA A 57 -8.56 26.77 -9.07
C ALA A 57 -9.41 27.97 -8.64
N GLU A 58 -8.87 29.18 -8.68
CA GLU A 58 -9.55 30.41 -8.27
C GLU A 58 -9.30 31.51 -9.31
N VAL A 59 -10.36 32.17 -9.77
CA VAL A 59 -10.26 33.41 -10.55
C VAL A 59 -9.92 34.53 -9.59
N TYR A 60 -8.67 34.97 -9.59
CA TYR A 60 -8.21 35.99 -8.64
C TYR A 60 -8.34 37.43 -9.18
N THR A 61 -8.55 37.60 -10.50
CA THR A 61 -8.82 38.91 -11.09
C THR A 61 -9.61 38.80 -12.39
N THR A 62 -10.58 39.70 -12.55
CA THR A 62 -11.38 39.92 -13.76
C THR A 62 -11.10 41.30 -14.36
N ALA A 63 -9.99 41.96 -13.97
CA ALA A 63 -9.68 43.33 -14.41
C ALA A 63 -9.54 43.48 -15.94
N ALA A 64 -9.19 42.40 -16.65
CA ALA A 64 -9.10 42.36 -18.11
C ALA A 64 -10.41 41.91 -18.80
N GLY A 65 -11.46 41.62 -18.02
CA GLY A 65 -12.76 41.13 -18.47
C GLY A 65 -13.26 39.95 -17.61
N ALA A 66 -14.58 39.80 -17.54
CA ALA A 66 -15.26 38.74 -16.79
C ALA A 66 -15.52 37.47 -17.62
N GLU A 67 -15.13 37.46 -18.90
CA GLU A 67 -15.34 36.36 -19.85
C GLU A 67 -14.17 35.36 -19.89
N ILE A 68 -14.43 34.13 -20.38
CA ILE A 68 -13.35 33.17 -20.70
C ILE A 68 -12.36 33.75 -21.71
N GLY A 69 -11.07 33.67 -21.39
CA GLY A 69 -9.97 34.25 -22.17
C GLY A 69 -9.45 35.57 -21.59
N SER A 70 -10.27 36.26 -20.80
CA SER A 70 -9.91 37.56 -20.19
C SER A 70 -9.61 37.45 -18.70
N ALA A 71 -10.42 36.69 -17.95
CA ALA A 71 -10.19 36.51 -16.52
C ALA A 71 -8.91 35.69 -16.26
N LEU A 72 -8.17 36.03 -15.21
CA LEU A 72 -6.97 35.29 -14.80
C LEU A 72 -7.24 34.45 -13.57
N PHE A 73 -6.78 33.20 -13.60
CA PHE A 73 -6.88 32.27 -12.50
C PHE A 73 -5.50 31.88 -11.94
N ARG A 74 -5.56 31.28 -10.76
CA ARG A 74 -4.46 30.64 -10.05
C ARG A 74 -4.93 29.29 -9.52
N TRP A 75 -4.02 28.34 -9.33
CA TRP A 75 -4.39 27.01 -8.86
C TRP A 75 -3.37 26.42 -7.87
N LYS A 76 -3.84 25.54 -6.99
CA LYS A 76 -3.04 24.85 -5.98
C LYS A 76 -3.56 23.44 -5.72
N LYS A 77 -2.76 22.64 -5.01
CA LYS A 77 -3.16 21.35 -4.45
C LYS A 77 -3.21 21.44 -2.92
N ASP A 78 -3.90 20.51 -2.28
CA ASP A 78 -3.97 20.40 -0.82
C ASP A 78 -2.62 20.18 -0.14
N THR A 79 -1.67 19.56 -0.83
CA THR A 79 -0.28 19.39 -0.36
C THR A 79 0.58 20.65 -0.48
N THR A 80 0.11 21.71 -1.14
CA THR A 80 0.82 22.98 -1.24
C THR A 80 0.80 23.68 0.12
N VAL A 81 1.96 23.75 0.80
CA VAL A 81 2.08 24.32 2.15
C VAL A 81 1.86 25.83 2.16
N SER A 82 2.28 26.55 1.12
CA SER A 82 2.06 27.99 0.99
C SER A 82 2.09 28.42 -0.48
N GLY A 83 1.23 29.36 -0.85
CA GLY A 83 1.19 29.95 -2.19
C GLY A 83 0.28 29.20 -3.18
N TRP A 84 0.59 29.40 -4.46
CA TRP A 84 -0.13 28.85 -5.61
C TRP A 84 0.88 28.16 -6.52
N GLU A 85 0.50 27.01 -7.08
CA GLU A 85 1.34 26.25 -8.03
C GLU A 85 1.42 26.95 -9.39
N GLY A 86 0.33 27.64 -9.78
CA GLY A 86 0.31 28.54 -10.94
C GLY A 86 -0.52 29.78 -10.67
N THR A 87 -0.14 30.92 -11.26
CA THR A 87 -0.83 32.22 -11.12
C THR A 87 -0.75 33.02 -12.41
N GLY A 88 -1.70 33.93 -12.62
CA GLY A 88 -1.75 34.80 -13.80
C GLY A 88 -2.06 34.09 -15.11
N ILE A 89 -2.72 32.93 -15.04
CA ILE A 89 -3.05 32.13 -16.21
C ILE A 89 -4.41 32.56 -16.73
N ALA A 90 -4.53 32.87 -18.03
CA ALA A 90 -5.82 33.18 -18.62
C ALA A 90 -6.74 31.95 -18.61
N THR A 91 -8.01 32.17 -18.25
CA THR A 91 -9.07 31.18 -18.43
C THR A 91 -9.20 30.83 -19.91
N GLN A 92 -9.56 29.59 -20.25
CA GLN A 92 -9.64 29.14 -21.65
C GLN A 92 -10.66 28.04 -21.86
N THR A 93 -11.19 27.95 -23.08
CA THR A 93 -12.11 26.89 -23.52
C THR A 93 -11.39 25.60 -23.91
N THR A 94 -10.08 25.67 -24.15
CA THR A 94 -9.19 24.53 -24.34
C THR A 94 -8.61 24.04 -23.02
N TYR A 95 -8.20 22.77 -22.97
CA TYR A 95 -7.61 22.19 -21.76
C TYR A 95 -6.27 22.84 -21.41
N TYR A 96 -6.18 23.34 -20.18
CA TYR A 96 -4.94 23.71 -19.51
C TYR A 96 -4.44 22.52 -18.68
N THR A 97 -3.19 22.09 -18.90
CA THR A 97 -2.59 21.03 -18.09
C THR A 97 -2.13 21.59 -16.75
N LEU A 98 -2.62 20.99 -15.66
CA LEU A 98 -2.13 21.19 -14.31
C LEU A 98 -0.90 20.28 -14.08
N GLU A 99 -0.99 19.35 -13.14
CA GLU A 99 0.08 18.41 -12.79
C GLU A 99 -0.46 16.97 -12.84
N ASN A 100 0.45 16.00 -12.95
CA ASN A 100 0.14 14.57 -12.83
C ASN A 100 -0.97 14.09 -13.78
N GLY A 101 -0.97 14.61 -15.01
CA GLY A 101 -1.93 14.23 -16.06
C GLY A 101 -3.29 14.95 -15.97
N ILE A 102 -3.53 15.76 -14.93
CA ILE A 102 -4.78 16.49 -14.77
C ILE A 102 -4.83 17.72 -15.65
N GLN A 103 -5.99 17.96 -16.24
CA GLN A 103 -6.28 19.10 -17.09
C GLN A 103 -7.62 19.73 -16.70
N ILE A 104 -7.76 21.04 -16.92
CA ILE A 104 -9.00 21.78 -16.69
C ILE A 104 -9.35 22.66 -17.88
N ARG A 105 -10.63 22.92 -18.09
CA ARG A 105 -11.14 23.93 -19.02
C ARG A 105 -12.40 24.59 -18.47
N TRP A 106 -12.79 25.71 -19.05
CA TRP A 106 -14.04 26.39 -18.72
C TRP A 106 -15.04 26.32 -19.86
N VAL A 107 -16.31 26.28 -19.50
CA VAL A 107 -17.42 26.43 -20.44
C VAL A 107 -18.28 27.60 -20.00
N ALA A 108 -18.52 28.51 -20.93
CA ALA A 108 -19.26 29.73 -20.71
C ALA A 108 -20.69 29.44 -20.23
N GLY A 109 -21.20 30.34 -19.40
CA GLY A 109 -22.58 30.34 -18.91
C GLY A 109 -23.43 31.42 -19.55
N SER A 110 -24.52 31.80 -18.87
CA SER A 110 -25.34 32.95 -19.24
C SER A 110 -25.00 34.15 -18.36
N GLY A 111 -24.64 35.28 -18.96
CA GLY A 111 -24.16 36.46 -18.25
C GLY A 111 -22.64 36.40 -18.05
N ASP A 112 -22.10 37.21 -17.16
CA ASP A 112 -20.67 37.23 -16.86
C ASP A 112 -20.20 35.82 -16.46
N ASP A 113 -19.17 35.32 -17.12
CA ASP A 113 -18.62 33.99 -16.84
C ASP A 113 -18.01 33.92 -15.43
N PHE A 114 -17.37 35.01 -14.98
CA PHE A 114 -16.58 35.02 -13.75
C PHE A 114 -16.81 36.26 -12.88
N THR A 115 -16.81 36.02 -11.56
CA THR A 115 -16.55 37.05 -10.55
C THR A 115 -15.20 36.80 -9.89
N ALA A 116 -14.47 37.86 -9.53
CA ALA A 116 -13.21 37.69 -8.80
C ALA A 116 -13.49 37.02 -7.43
N GLY A 117 -12.76 35.96 -7.12
CA GLY A 117 -13.00 35.08 -5.97
C GLY A 117 -13.74 33.79 -6.31
N ASP A 118 -14.32 33.67 -7.51
CA ASP A 118 -14.90 32.40 -7.97
C ASP A 118 -13.84 31.30 -7.91
N SER A 119 -14.20 30.17 -7.32
CA SER A 119 -13.32 29.03 -7.15
C SER A 119 -13.99 27.71 -7.49
N TRP A 120 -13.17 26.75 -7.87
CA TRP A 120 -13.57 25.38 -8.14
C TRP A 120 -12.61 24.44 -7.45
N SER A 121 -13.15 23.35 -6.90
CA SER A 121 -12.34 22.27 -6.36
C SER A 121 -12.83 20.90 -6.78
N PHE A 122 -11.89 19.97 -6.91
CA PHE A 122 -12.16 18.58 -7.28
C PHE A 122 -11.05 17.69 -6.74
N PHE A 123 -11.33 16.39 -6.64
CA PHE A 123 -10.33 15.39 -6.27
C PHE A 123 -9.81 14.67 -7.51
N ALA A 124 -8.51 14.44 -7.56
CA ALA A 124 -7.91 13.43 -8.42
C ALA A 124 -7.52 12.24 -7.54
N MET A 125 -7.99 11.04 -7.89
CA MET A 125 -7.87 9.86 -7.05
C MET A 125 -7.20 8.73 -7.83
N ARG A 126 -6.24 8.03 -7.24
CA ARG A 126 -5.59 6.86 -7.85
C ARG A 126 -5.65 5.64 -6.93
N PRO A 127 -6.85 5.07 -6.72
CA PRO A 127 -7.03 3.95 -5.77
C PRO A 127 -6.29 2.67 -6.19
N ARG A 128 -5.83 2.59 -7.45
CA ARG A 128 -5.15 1.41 -8.02
C ARG A 128 -3.71 1.66 -8.45
N GLY A 129 -3.11 2.77 -8.01
CA GLY A 129 -1.71 3.11 -8.26
C GLY A 129 -0.75 2.43 -7.30
N LYS A 130 0.55 2.77 -7.38
CA LYS A 130 1.57 2.22 -6.45
C LYS A 130 1.34 2.60 -4.99
N GLY A 131 0.64 3.71 -4.71
CA GLY A 131 0.24 4.10 -3.36
C GLY A 131 -0.60 3.03 -2.66
N ALA A 132 -1.33 2.20 -3.42
CA ALA A 132 -2.12 1.11 -2.88
C ALA A 132 -1.29 0.07 -2.12
N LEU A 133 -0.01 -0.12 -2.46
CA LEU A 133 0.88 -1.07 -1.77
C LEU A 133 1.18 -0.68 -0.31
N PHE A 134 0.96 0.60 0.03
CA PHE A 134 1.29 1.18 1.33
C PHE A 134 0.07 1.32 2.25
N ILE A 135 -1.13 1.02 1.76
CA ILE A 135 -2.37 1.08 2.54
C ILE A 135 -2.56 -0.27 3.23
N ASP A 136 -2.71 -0.30 4.55
CA ASP A 136 -2.93 -1.51 5.37
C ASP A 136 -4.32 -2.13 5.22
N ASP A 137 -4.80 -2.20 3.97
CA ASP A 137 -6.04 -2.85 3.57
C ASP A 137 -5.75 -3.85 2.44
N PRO A 138 -5.99 -5.16 2.65
CA PRO A 138 -5.78 -6.16 1.62
C PRO A 138 -6.69 -6.00 0.38
N ASN A 139 -7.73 -5.16 0.42
CA ASN A 139 -8.63 -4.91 -0.71
C ASN A 139 -8.18 -3.75 -1.61
N THR A 140 -7.25 -2.93 -1.12
CA THR A 140 -6.67 -1.82 -1.88
C THR A 140 -5.43 -2.33 -2.61
N GLN A 141 -5.47 -2.28 -3.95
CA GLN A 141 -4.53 -3.02 -4.80
C GLN A 141 -3.91 -2.13 -5.85
N LEU A 142 -2.59 -2.26 -6.04
CA LEU A 142 -1.96 -1.89 -7.29
C LEU A 142 -2.58 -2.75 -8.39
N ARG A 143 -3.02 -2.15 -9.49
CA ARG A 143 -3.52 -2.86 -10.68
C ARG A 143 -2.70 -2.42 -11.88
N SER A 144 -2.26 -3.36 -12.72
CA SER A 144 -1.66 -3.03 -14.01
C SER A 144 -2.70 -2.45 -14.97
N ASP A 145 -2.26 -1.61 -15.92
CA ASP A 145 -3.13 -1.06 -16.95
C ASP A 145 -3.32 -2.08 -18.08
N ASP A 146 -4.16 -3.07 -17.82
CA ASP A 146 -4.61 -4.10 -18.77
C ASP A 146 -3.43 -4.84 -19.46
N VAL A 147 -2.38 -5.13 -18.68
CA VAL A 147 -1.22 -5.93 -19.09
C VAL A 147 -1.01 -7.14 -18.17
N LEU A 148 -0.58 -8.25 -18.76
CA LEU A 148 -0.31 -9.54 -18.10
C LEU A 148 1.18 -9.78 -17.82
N ILE A 149 2.01 -8.76 -18.02
CA ILE A 149 3.41 -8.71 -17.63
C ILE A 149 3.61 -7.43 -16.81
N LEU A 150 4.02 -7.59 -15.56
CA LEU A 150 4.25 -6.49 -14.62
C LEU A 150 5.64 -6.64 -14.03
N SER A 151 6.39 -5.54 -14.00
CA SER A 151 7.58 -5.46 -13.16
C SER A 151 7.41 -4.38 -12.10
N ILE A 152 7.95 -4.62 -10.92
CA ILE A 152 7.91 -3.69 -9.79
C ILE A 152 9.35 -3.49 -9.33
N ALA A 153 9.97 -2.39 -9.77
CA ALA A 153 11.31 -2.03 -9.37
C ALA A 153 11.30 -1.30 -8.02
N VAL A 154 12.31 -1.55 -7.19
CA VAL A 154 12.50 -0.96 -5.87
C VAL A 154 13.92 -0.41 -5.77
N ASP A 155 14.05 0.87 -5.40
CA ASP A 155 15.32 1.48 -4.97
C ASP A 155 15.31 1.66 -3.45
N LEU A 156 16.17 0.90 -2.75
CA LEU A 156 16.32 1.00 -1.30
C LEU A 156 17.19 2.19 -0.86
N GLY A 157 17.74 2.96 -1.80
CA GLY A 157 18.62 4.12 -1.57
C GLY A 157 20.06 3.74 -1.22
N THR A 158 20.24 2.64 -0.48
CA THR A 158 21.53 2.02 -0.17
C THR A 158 21.46 0.50 -0.32
N THR A 159 22.61 -0.16 -0.38
CA THR A 159 22.66 -1.63 -0.32
C THR A 159 22.13 -2.10 1.03
N GLN A 160 21.16 -3.00 1.01
CA GLN A 160 20.57 -3.62 2.19
C GLN A 160 20.63 -5.14 2.06
N GLN A 161 20.86 -5.83 3.17
CA GLN A 161 20.70 -7.27 3.25
C GLN A 161 19.20 -7.60 3.24
N ILE A 162 18.78 -8.49 2.35
CA ILE A 162 17.41 -8.98 2.26
C ILE A 162 17.42 -10.45 2.62
N THR A 163 16.52 -10.84 3.53
CA THR A 163 16.31 -12.26 3.87
C THR A 163 14.91 -12.76 3.56
N SER A 164 13.97 -11.86 3.24
CA SER A 164 12.62 -12.22 2.82
C SER A 164 12.07 -11.25 1.78
N ALA A 165 11.40 -11.82 0.78
CA ALA A 165 10.61 -11.12 -0.21
C ALA A 165 9.21 -11.73 -0.28
N ILE A 166 8.16 -10.91 -0.19
CA ILE A 166 6.76 -11.39 -0.21
C ILE A 166 5.91 -10.49 -1.12
N LEU A 167 5.10 -11.08 -2.00
CA LEU A 167 4.00 -10.41 -2.69
C LEU A 167 2.69 -10.98 -2.18
N GLY A 168 1.76 -10.10 -1.81
CA GLY A 168 0.55 -10.50 -1.09
C GLY A 168 -0.75 -10.06 -1.75
N HIS A 169 -1.79 -10.88 -1.55
CA HIS A 169 -3.17 -10.63 -1.96
C HIS A 169 -3.27 -10.31 -3.45
N HIS A 170 -2.67 -11.18 -4.27
CA HIS A 170 -2.68 -11.01 -5.71
C HIS A 170 -3.89 -11.66 -6.38
N ASN A 171 -4.02 -11.48 -7.69
CA ASN A 171 -4.95 -12.21 -8.55
C ASN A 171 -4.25 -13.18 -9.52
N PHE A 172 -2.98 -13.51 -9.26
CA PHE A 172 -2.18 -14.37 -10.15
C PHE A 172 -2.78 -15.78 -10.25
N THR A 173 -2.77 -16.36 -11.45
CA THR A 173 -3.23 -17.73 -11.71
C THR A 173 -2.12 -18.75 -11.45
N SER A 174 -2.47 -20.04 -11.34
CA SER A 174 -1.52 -21.16 -11.16
C SER A 174 -0.40 -21.23 -12.23
N ALA A 175 -0.60 -20.55 -13.38
CA ALA A 175 0.38 -20.49 -14.47
C ALA A 175 1.36 -19.31 -14.35
N ALA A 176 1.20 -18.44 -13.34
CA ALA A 176 2.05 -17.27 -13.16
C ALA A 176 3.50 -17.65 -12.85
N THR A 177 4.43 -17.00 -13.53
CA THR A 177 5.86 -17.01 -13.23
C THR A 177 6.22 -15.71 -12.51
N ILE A 178 6.81 -15.83 -11.33
CA ILE A 178 7.26 -14.70 -10.51
C ILE A 178 8.75 -14.84 -10.29
N VAL A 179 9.52 -13.84 -10.68
CA VAL A 179 10.98 -13.81 -10.52
C VAL A 179 11.39 -12.60 -9.70
N LEU A 180 12.19 -12.82 -8.66
CA LEU A 180 12.87 -11.75 -7.94
C LEU A 180 14.27 -11.56 -8.54
N GLN A 181 14.62 -10.31 -8.82
CA GLN A 181 15.94 -9.91 -9.31
C GLN A 181 16.57 -8.89 -8.36
N GLY A 182 17.88 -9.02 -8.12
CA GLY A 182 18.70 -8.10 -7.33
C GLY A 182 19.88 -7.59 -8.15
N ASN A 183 20.21 -6.30 -8.02
CA ASN A 183 21.33 -5.70 -8.75
C ASN A 183 21.97 -4.49 -8.03
N GLY A 184 23.24 -4.22 -8.34
CA GLY A 184 23.95 -3.01 -7.93
C GLY A 184 23.66 -1.78 -8.80
N THR A 185 22.97 -1.95 -9.94
CA THR A 185 22.57 -0.87 -10.86
C THR A 185 21.11 -0.99 -11.28
N THR A 186 20.58 0.00 -11.99
CA THR A 186 19.22 -0.02 -12.57
C THR A 186 19.14 -0.71 -13.94
N SER A 187 20.23 -1.33 -14.41
CA SER A 187 20.25 -2.08 -15.67
C SER A 187 19.83 -3.54 -15.43
N TRP A 188 18.82 -4.03 -16.14
CA TRP A 188 18.23 -5.34 -15.88
C TRP A 188 18.49 -6.40 -16.97
N GLY A 189 19.40 -6.13 -17.90
CA GLY A 189 19.74 -7.08 -18.97
C GLY A 189 20.47 -8.33 -18.46
N ALA A 190 21.20 -8.20 -17.35
CA ALA A 190 21.90 -9.28 -16.65
C ALA A 190 21.94 -8.95 -15.14
N PRO A 191 20.86 -9.22 -14.39
CA PRO A 191 20.85 -8.97 -12.96
C PRO A 191 21.89 -9.84 -12.24
N SER A 192 22.48 -9.32 -11.16
CA SER A 192 23.49 -10.05 -10.38
C SER A 192 22.88 -11.24 -9.61
N TYR A 193 21.62 -11.11 -9.24
CA TYR A 193 20.85 -12.16 -8.58
C TYR A 193 19.50 -12.32 -9.28
N GLU A 194 19.07 -13.56 -9.47
CA GLU A 194 17.77 -13.91 -10.03
C GLU A 194 17.28 -15.22 -9.43
N GLN A 195 16.05 -15.23 -8.90
CA GLN A 195 15.43 -16.43 -8.36
C GLN A 195 13.92 -16.44 -8.63
N THR A 196 13.42 -17.58 -9.08
CA THR A 196 11.98 -17.81 -9.21
C THR A 196 11.36 -17.99 -7.82
N ILE A 197 10.23 -17.33 -7.59
CA ILE A 197 9.48 -17.38 -6.34
C ILE A 197 8.39 -18.45 -6.48
N THR A 198 8.38 -19.41 -5.57
CA THR A 198 7.25 -20.33 -5.40
C THR A 198 6.12 -19.60 -4.68
N TRP A 199 4.88 -19.89 -5.05
CA TRP A 199 3.73 -19.16 -4.53
C TRP A 199 2.53 -20.09 -4.30
N THR A 200 1.66 -19.70 -3.38
CA THR A 200 0.36 -20.33 -3.09
C THR A 200 -0.76 -19.40 -3.55
N THR A 201 -2.00 -19.85 -3.57
CA THR A 201 -3.15 -19.09 -4.10
C THR A 201 -3.26 -17.62 -3.66
N GLN A 202 -2.71 -17.23 -2.51
CA GLN A 202 -2.84 -15.86 -2.00
C GLN A 202 -1.51 -15.08 -1.89
N HIS A 203 -0.38 -15.77 -1.75
CA HIS A 203 0.90 -15.16 -1.44
C HIS A 203 2.07 -15.84 -2.16
N ALA A 204 3.00 -15.02 -2.64
CA ALA A 204 4.28 -15.46 -3.17
C ALA A 204 5.38 -15.04 -2.21
N SER A 205 6.23 -15.95 -1.77
CA SER A 205 7.25 -15.67 -0.76
C SER A 205 8.54 -16.41 -1.06
N LEU A 206 9.65 -15.74 -0.76
CA LEU A 206 10.98 -16.26 -0.96
C LEU A 206 11.87 -15.91 0.23
N PHE A 207 12.62 -16.90 0.70
CA PHE A 207 13.69 -16.72 1.66
C PHE A 207 15.04 -16.75 0.93
N LEU A 208 15.89 -15.78 1.26
CA LEU A 208 17.16 -15.54 0.58
C LEU A 208 18.18 -14.97 1.58
N ASP A 209 19.40 -14.71 1.13
CA ASP A 209 20.42 -14.00 1.91
C ASP A 209 21.33 -13.23 0.96
N GLU A 210 20.80 -12.11 0.46
CA GLU A 210 21.40 -11.38 -0.65
C GLU A 210 21.42 -9.87 -0.35
N SER A 211 22.42 -9.16 -0.86
CA SER A 211 22.64 -7.75 -0.52
C SER A 211 22.73 -6.89 -1.77
N TYR A 212 21.66 -6.14 -2.06
CA TYR A 212 21.59 -5.23 -3.21
C TYR A 212 20.83 -3.95 -2.85
N ARG A 213 21.07 -2.89 -3.63
CA ARG A 213 20.32 -1.63 -3.53
C ARG A 213 19.05 -1.68 -4.37
N TYR A 214 19.15 -2.21 -5.60
CA TYR A 214 18.05 -2.25 -6.55
C TYR A 214 17.48 -3.66 -6.61
N TRP A 215 16.15 -3.73 -6.51
CA TRP A 215 15.40 -4.97 -6.58
C TRP A 215 14.28 -4.85 -7.58
N ARG A 216 13.86 -5.97 -8.16
CA ARG A 216 12.71 -5.99 -9.07
C ARG A 216 11.99 -7.33 -9.02
N TRP A 217 10.68 -7.28 -8.85
CA TRP A 217 9.83 -8.41 -9.21
C TRP A 217 9.47 -8.35 -10.68
N VAL A 218 9.53 -9.47 -11.38
CA VAL A 218 8.99 -9.65 -12.74
C VAL A 218 7.92 -10.73 -12.66
N ILE A 219 6.68 -10.34 -12.96
CA ILE A 219 5.50 -11.20 -12.94
C ILE A 219 5.01 -11.38 -14.37
N GLN A 220 4.79 -12.62 -14.78
CA GLN A 220 4.19 -12.98 -16.06
C GLN A 220 3.05 -13.97 -15.80
N ASP A 221 1.83 -13.62 -16.22
CA ASP A 221 0.66 -14.47 -16.02
C ASP A 221 -0.32 -14.31 -17.18
N GLN A 222 0.08 -14.85 -18.34
CA GLN A 222 -0.67 -14.75 -19.59
C GLN A 222 -2.02 -15.49 -19.56
N SER A 223 -2.24 -16.35 -18.55
CA SER A 223 -3.48 -17.12 -18.40
C SER A 223 -4.52 -16.40 -17.54
N ASN A 224 -4.22 -15.19 -17.06
CA ASN A 224 -5.13 -14.43 -16.21
C ASN A 224 -6.33 -13.90 -16.98
N SER A 225 -7.51 -14.46 -16.71
CA SER A 225 -8.78 -14.09 -17.36
C SER A 225 -9.27 -12.68 -17.03
N ASN A 226 -8.66 -12.01 -16.05
CA ASN A 226 -9.04 -10.64 -15.70
C ASN A 226 -8.39 -9.61 -16.62
N ASP A 227 -7.46 -10.00 -17.50
CA ASP A 227 -6.70 -9.12 -18.39
C ASP A 227 -5.80 -8.08 -17.66
N TYR A 228 -5.65 -8.20 -16.34
CA TYR A 228 -4.75 -7.38 -15.53
C TYR A 228 -4.12 -8.18 -14.40
N LEU A 229 -3.03 -7.66 -13.87
CA LEU A 229 -2.36 -8.14 -12.67
C LEU A 229 -2.61 -7.17 -11.53
N ALA A 230 -2.91 -7.70 -10.34
CA ALA A 230 -3.16 -6.91 -9.15
C ALA A 230 -2.50 -7.55 -7.92
N LEU A 231 -2.06 -6.70 -6.98
CA LEU A 231 -1.55 -7.09 -5.68
C LEU A 231 -1.72 -5.96 -4.66
N SER A 232 -1.87 -6.30 -3.39
CA SER A 232 -2.10 -5.32 -2.31
C SER A 232 -0.85 -5.01 -1.50
N LYS A 233 0.12 -5.92 -1.49
CA LYS A 233 1.29 -5.79 -0.62
C LYS A 233 2.58 -6.28 -1.27
N ALA A 234 3.66 -5.58 -0.97
CA ALA A 234 5.02 -6.00 -1.28
C ALA A 234 5.88 -5.85 -0.01
N TYR A 235 6.63 -6.90 0.30
CA TYR A 235 7.59 -6.95 1.40
C TYR A 235 8.97 -7.24 0.85
N LEU A 236 9.96 -6.47 1.28
CA LEU A 236 11.36 -6.74 1.01
C LEU A 236 12.18 -6.29 2.22
N GLY A 237 12.76 -7.23 2.95
CA GLY A 237 13.47 -6.90 4.17
C GLY A 237 13.95 -8.12 4.94
N LEU A 238 14.08 -7.95 6.26
CA LEU A 238 14.55 -8.99 7.17
C LEU A 238 13.42 -9.73 7.84
N TYR A 239 13.65 -10.96 8.26
CA TYR A 239 12.75 -11.66 9.18
C TYR A 239 13.42 -11.94 10.51
N PHE A 240 12.61 -12.11 11.55
CA PHE A 240 13.03 -12.66 12.82
C PHE A 240 12.63 -14.14 12.88
N GLU A 241 13.60 -14.99 13.16
CA GLU A 241 13.43 -16.42 13.40
C GLU A 241 13.93 -16.73 14.82
N PRO A 242 13.04 -17.12 15.75
CA PRO A 242 13.46 -17.51 17.09
C PRO A 242 14.42 -18.71 17.06
N THR A 243 15.37 -18.76 18.01
CA THR A 243 16.34 -19.86 18.13
C THR A 243 15.66 -21.22 18.29
N TYR A 244 14.54 -21.24 19.02
CA TYR A 244 13.72 -22.43 19.22
C TYR A 244 12.35 -22.21 18.59
N ASN A 245 11.88 -23.23 17.87
CA ASN A 245 10.55 -23.18 17.28
C ASN A 245 9.46 -23.26 18.37
N PHE A 246 8.22 -22.95 18.00
CA PHE A 246 7.08 -23.18 18.88
C PHE A 246 6.89 -24.68 19.16
N SER A 247 6.11 -25.01 20.20
CA SER A 247 5.84 -26.41 20.60
C SER A 247 5.33 -27.25 19.43
N SER A 248 5.35 -28.58 19.54
CA SER A 248 5.09 -29.55 18.45
C SER A 248 3.83 -29.35 17.56
N SER A 249 2.97 -28.38 17.84
CA SER A 249 1.92 -27.90 16.92
C SER A 249 1.59 -26.42 17.18
N TYR A 250 1.06 -25.74 16.15
CA TYR A 250 0.32 -24.49 16.29
C TYR A 250 -1.16 -24.77 16.05
N ASN A 251 -2.04 -23.99 16.66
CA ASN A 251 -3.47 -24.12 16.42
C ASN A 251 -3.90 -23.07 15.40
N ARG A 252 -4.41 -23.52 14.24
CA ARG A 252 -5.01 -22.66 13.21
C ARG A 252 -6.52 -22.86 13.25
N THR A 253 -7.26 -21.77 13.44
CA THR A 253 -8.71 -21.80 13.50
C THR A 253 -9.29 -20.76 12.56
N THR A 254 -10.29 -21.15 11.78
CA THR A 254 -11.05 -20.21 10.95
C THR A 254 -12.16 -19.61 11.79
N GLN A 255 -12.24 -18.29 11.83
CA GLN A 255 -13.30 -17.57 12.53
C GLN A 255 -13.95 -16.55 11.60
N ALA A 256 -15.20 -16.19 11.89
CA ALA A 256 -15.86 -15.11 11.16
C ALA A 256 -15.17 -13.77 11.50
N ALA A 257 -14.58 -13.14 10.49
CA ALA A 257 -13.99 -11.83 10.60
C ALA A 257 -15.13 -10.81 10.71
N GLY A 258 -15.28 -10.22 11.89
CA GLY A 258 -16.31 -9.22 12.14
C GLY A 258 -15.66 -7.90 12.51
N PHE A 259 -16.01 -6.83 11.81
CA PHE A 259 -15.70 -5.48 12.25
C PHE A 259 -16.86 -4.96 13.08
N GLU A 260 -16.55 -4.40 14.25
CA GLU A 260 -17.51 -3.62 15.01
C GLU A 260 -17.37 -2.16 14.57
N ARG A 261 -18.32 -1.70 13.75
CA ARG A 261 -18.32 -0.31 13.30
C ARG A 261 -18.94 0.53 14.42
N VAL A 262 -18.12 1.39 15.01
CA VAL A 262 -18.58 2.36 16.00
C VAL A 262 -18.88 3.68 15.27
N VAL A 263 -20.17 4.03 15.14
CA VAL A 263 -20.59 5.33 14.61
C VAL A 263 -21.13 6.14 15.79
N GLY A 264 -20.49 7.27 16.09
CA GLY A 264 -20.89 8.13 17.22
C GLY A 264 -20.74 7.48 18.60
N GLY A 265 -19.82 6.53 18.77
CA GLY A 265 -19.61 5.84 20.05
C GLY A 265 -20.56 4.66 20.30
N MET A 266 -21.50 4.36 19.40
CA MET A 266 -22.40 3.21 19.50
C MET A 266 -21.98 2.10 18.51
N PRO A 267 -21.83 0.84 18.96
CA PRO A 267 -21.61 -0.29 18.06
C PRO A 267 -22.88 -0.54 17.24
N VAL A 268 -22.85 -0.29 15.93
CA VAL A 268 -24.03 -0.37 15.04
C VAL A 268 -24.18 -1.76 14.39
N GLY A 269 -23.63 -2.79 15.03
CA GLY A 269 -23.67 -4.18 14.57
C GLY A 269 -22.32 -4.70 14.06
N ARG A 270 -22.13 -6.02 14.21
CA ARG A 270 -20.95 -6.75 13.75
C ARG A 270 -21.23 -7.25 12.32
N TRP A 271 -20.61 -6.62 11.33
CA TRP A 271 -20.69 -7.10 9.96
C TRP A 271 -19.61 -8.15 9.75
N VAL A 272 -20.02 -9.35 9.35
CA VAL A 272 -19.08 -10.39 8.92
C VAL A 272 -18.68 -10.08 7.49
N THR A 273 -17.46 -9.58 7.30
CA THR A 273 -16.92 -9.24 5.97
C THR A 273 -16.16 -10.40 5.32
N GLY A 274 -16.04 -11.52 6.03
CA GLY A 274 -15.38 -12.72 5.56
C GLY A 274 -15.04 -13.66 6.70
N TYR A 275 -14.17 -14.63 6.41
CA TYR A 275 -13.50 -15.45 7.41
C TYR A 275 -12.04 -15.01 7.49
N ASN A 276 -11.47 -15.01 8.69
CA ASN A 276 -10.02 -14.93 8.87
C ASN A 276 -9.52 -16.12 9.67
N GLU A 277 -8.22 -16.32 9.59
CA GLU A 277 -7.55 -17.32 10.41
C GLU A 277 -6.98 -16.69 11.67
N MET A 278 -7.17 -17.39 12.79
CA MET A 278 -6.49 -17.13 14.04
C MET A 278 -5.50 -18.26 14.28
N VAL A 279 -4.24 -17.87 14.50
CA VAL A 279 -3.14 -18.78 14.78
C VAL A 279 -2.59 -18.53 16.18
N SER A 280 -2.58 -19.56 17.01
CA SER A 280 -1.93 -19.54 18.33
C SER A 280 -0.56 -20.22 18.23
N VAL A 281 0.49 -19.46 18.54
CA VAL A 281 1.89 -19.87 18.41
C VAL A 281 2.55 -19.93 19.79
N PRO A 282 2.51 -21.09 20.49
CA PRO A 282 3.07 -21.25 21.82
C PRO A 282 4.56 -21.63 21.77
N TYR A 283 5.43 -20.72 22.20
CA TYR A 283 6.85 -20.99 22.44
C TYR A 283 7.06 -21.42 23.90
N GLU A 284 7.34 -22.70 24.12
CA GLU A 284 7.60 -23.24 25.46
C GLU A 284 8.91 -22.73 26.05
N ILE A 285 9.94 -22.63 25.20
CA ILE A 285 11.29 -22.20 25.58
C ILE A 285 11.73 -21.09 24.63
N MET A 286 11.82 -19.87 25.15
CA MET A 286 12.37 -18.72 24.45
C MET A 286 13.54 -18.13 25.23
N THR A 287 14.65 -17.85 24.53
CA THR A 287 15.80 -17.17 25.13
C THR A 287 15.46 -15.73 25.47
N THR A 288 16.18 -15.10 26.40
CA THR A 288 15.99 -13.67 26.69
C THR A 288 16.22 -12.79 25.46
N THR A 289 17.16 -13.16 24.59
CA THR A 289 17.42 -12.44 23.33
C THR A 289 16.24 -12.53 22.38
N ASP A 290 15.74 -13.74 22.11
CA ASP A 290 14.56 -13.93 21.26
C ASP A 290 13.33 -13.22 21.82
N PHE A 291 13.15 -13.26 23.15
CA PHE A 291 12.06 -12.56 23.82
C PHE A 291 12.14 -11.06 23.61
N ASN A 292 13.33 -10.46 23.74
CA ASN A 292 13.53 -9.03 23.48
C ASN A 292 13.23 -8.69 22.00
N SER A 293 13.57 -9.57 21.06
CA SER A 293 13.22 -9.41 19.64
C SER A 293 11.70 -9.47 19.41
N VAL A 294 10.99 -10.40 20.05
CA VAL A 294 9.52 -10.45 20.03
C VAL A 294 8.91 -9.17 20.62
N GLN A 295 9.44 -8.68 21.74
CA GLN A 295 8.98 -7.40 22.31
C GLN A 295 9.21 -6.23 21.35
N SER A 296 10.34 -6.20 20.67
CA SER A 296 10.69 -5.16 19.70
C SER A 296 9.75 -5.22 18.49
N MET A 297 9.42 -6.42 18.00
CA MET A 297 8.39 -6.63 17.00
C MET A 297 7.03 -6.10 17.48
N PHE A 298 6.57 -6.45 18.68
CA PHE A 298 5.29 -5.98 19.22
C PHE A 298 5.24 -4.46 19.35
N GLN A 299 6.34 -3.81 19.75
CA GLN A 299 6.42 -2.35 19.81
C GLN A 299 6.37 -1.70 18.42
N PHE A 300 7.02 -2.32 17.42
CA PHE A 300 6.97 -1.87 16.04
C PHE A 300 5.56 -2.00 15.44
N VAL A 301 4.89 -3.12 15.71
CA VAL A 301 3.55 -3.41 15.22
C VAL A 301 2.49 -2.54 15.90
N HIS A 302 2.57 -2.42 17.23
CA HIS A 302 1.62 -1.68 18.04
C HIS A 302 2.21 -0.33 18.46
N ASP A 303 2.29 0.60 17.51
CA ASP A 303 2.74 1.97 17.74
C ASP A 303 1.65 2.75 18.49
N ARG A 304 1.63 2.56 19.82
CA ARG A 304 0.67 3.19 20.72
C ARG A 304 0.77 4.71 20.74
N ALA A 305 1.97 5.26 20.52
CA ALA A 305 2.18 6.71 20.50
C ALA A 305 1.41 7.36 19.36
N ASN A 306 1.30 6.67 18.22
CA ASN A 306 0.58 7.15 17.04
C ASN A 306 -0.79 6.48 16.84
N ASN A 307 -1.22 5.61 17.76
CA ASN A 307 -2.43 4.79 17.65
C ASN A 307 -2.50 4.00 16.33
N LYS A 308 -1.38 3.39 15.93
CA LYS A 308 -1.26 2.63 14.68
C LYS A 308 -0.94 1.16 14.95
N GLY A 309 -1.72 0.27 14.33
CA GLY A 309 -1.41 -1.16 14.21
C GLY A 309 -0.87 -1.44 12.81
N ARG A 310 0.33 -2.00 12.71
CA ARG A 310 0.96 -2.35 11.42
C ARG A 310 0.93 -3.85 11.23
N PRO A 311 0.18 -4.38 10.24
CA PRO A 311 0.14 -5.81 10.03
C PRO A 311 1.51 -6.32 9.55
N VAL A 312 1.84 -7.54 9.94
CA VAL A 312 3.10 -8.21 9.63
C VAL A 312 2.82 -9.51 8.89
N TRP A 313 3.87 -10.06 8.30
CA TRP A 313 3.81 -11.39 7.73
C TRP A 313 4.29 -12.42 8.75
N PHE A 314 3.66 -13.59 8.75
CA PHE A 314 4.03 -14.72 9.57
C PHE A 314 4.10 -15.98 8.71
N THR A 315 5.24 -16.67 8.71
CA THR A 315 5.38 -18.00 8.11
C THR A 315 5.52 -19.03 9.23
N PRO A 316 4.54 -19.91 9.45
CA PRO A 316 4.60 -20.91 10.52
C PRO A 316 5.72 -21.94 10.31
N ASP A 317 5.94 -22.38 9.07
CA ASP A 317 6.96 -23.37 8.73
C ASP A 317 7.80 -22.89 7.55
N SER A 318 9.09 -22.62 7.76
CA SER A 318 9.98 -22.13 6.70
C SER A 318 10.25 -23.11 5.56
N SER A 319 9.89 -24.39 5.72
CA SER A 319 9.92 -25.37 4.62
C SER A 319 8.73 -25.25 3.68
N GLU A 320 7.69 -24.52 4.09
CA GLU A 320 6.50 -24.18 3.30
C GLU A 320 6.40 -22.66 3.15
N PRO A 321 7.33 -22.00 2.41
CA PRO A 321 7.38 -20.54 2.35
C PRO A 321 6.04 -19.91 1.95
N GLY A 322 5.30 -20.56 1.06
CA GLY A 322 4.00 -20.10 0.58
C GLY A 322 2.85 -20.17 1.60
N ASP A 323 3.01 -20.87 2.73
CA ASP A 323 2.09 -20.78 3.87
C ASP A 323 2.46 -19.56 4.72
N VAL A 324 2.29 -18.37 4.15
CA VAL A 324 2.52 -17.10 4.83
C VAL A 324 1.20 -16.39 5.06
N LEU A 325 1.03 -15.83 6.24
CA LEU A 325 -0.17 -15.11 6.66
C LEU A 325 0.13 -13.62 6.79
N TYR A 326 -0.83 -12.77 6.44
CA TYR A 326 -0.77 -11.32 6.67
C TYR A 326 -1.78 -10.90 7.73
N GLY A 327 -1.31 -10.33 8.82
CA GLY A 327 -2.17 -10.16 9.98
C GLY A 327 -1.57 -9.34 11.10
N LEU A 328 -2.31 -9.25 12.19
CA LEU A 328 -1.89 -8.56 13.41
C LEU A 328 -1.68 -9.58 14.53
N PRO A 329 -0.53 -9.58 15.21
CA PRO A 329 -0.40 -10.23 16.51
C PRO A 329 -1.30 -9.53 17.53
N SER A 330 -1.70 -10.26 18.57
CA SER A 330 -2.46 -9.72 19.69
C SER A 330 -1.78 -8.50 20.31
N MET A 331 -2.56 -7.62 20.95
CA MET A 331 -2.00 -6.45 21.65
C MET A 331 -1.26 -6.82 22.95
N THR A 332 -1.49 -8.05 23.44
CA THR A 332 -0.93 -8.55 24.69
C THR A 332 -0.03 -9.74 24.38
N LEU A 333 1.20 -9.66 24.88
CA LEU A 333 2.14 -10.77 24.90
C LEU A 333 1.96 -11.52 26.23
N SER A 334 1.47 -12.76 26.17
CA SER A 334 1.41 -13.61 27.37
C SER A 334 2.81 -14.10 27.71
N ARG A 335 3.26 -13.86 28.95
CA ARG A 335 4.58 -14.27 29.45
C ARG A 335 4.43 -15.05 30.73
N GLN A 336 5.05 -16.23 30.77
CA GLN A 336 5.27 -16.98 32.00
C GLN A 336 6.77 -17.28 32.17
N PHE A 337 7.26 -17.26 33.41
CA PHE A 337 8.65 -17.59 33.72
C PHE A 337 8.80 -19.08 33.94
N TYR A 338 9.63 -19.72 33.12
CA TYR A 338 9.95 -21.14 33.27
C TYR A 338 11.31 -21.22 33.94
N ASN A 339 11.35 -21.62 35.22
CA ASN A 339 12.51 -21.74 36.12
C ASN A 339 12.84 -20.52 37.02
N SER A 340 13.31 -20.84 38.23
CA SER A 340 13.73 -19.89 39.28
C SER A 340 15.01 -19.11 38.94
N LEU A 341 15.68 -19.45 37.83
CA LEU A 341 16.89 -18.78 37.35
C LEU A 341 16.60 -17.70 36.30
N GLY A 342 15.34 -17.56 35.86
CA GLY A 342 14.88 -16.43 35.02
C GLY A 342 15.45 -16.38 33.61
N LYS A 343 16.02 -17.48 33.09
CA LYS A 343 16.70 -17.49 31.77
C LYS A 343 15.84 -17.95 30.61
N GLN A 344 14.61 -18.40 30.86
CA GLN A 344 13.71 -18.93 29.84
C GLN A 344 12.31 -18.35 30.01
N HIS A 345 11.67 -18.07 28.88
CA HIS A 345 10.34 -17.49 28.81
C HIS A 345 9.41 -18.46 28.08
N THR A 346 8.21 -18.64 28.60
CA THR A 346 7.10 -19.22 27.85
C THR A 346 6.26 -18.08 27.29
N VAL A 347 6.03 -18.08 25.99
CA VAL A 347 5.37 -17.01 25.25
C VAL A 347 4.32 -17.59 24.33
N ALA A 348 3.10 -17.08 24.38
CA ALA A 348 2.08 -17.37 23.39
C ALA A 348 1.76 -16.11 22.60
N ILE A 349 1.82 -16.22 21.26
CA ILE A 349 1.42 -15.16 20.34
C ILE A 349 0.14 -15.61 19.65
N GLU A 350 -0.94 -14.87 19.86
CA GLU A 350 -2.14 -15.01 19.05
C GLU A 350 -2.00 -14.10 17.83
N PHE A 351 -2.22 -14.63 16.65
CA PHE A 351 -2.10 -13.91 15.39
C PHE A 351 -3.40 -14.00 14.62
N ALA A 352 -3.97 -12.85 14.26
CA ALA A 352 -5.20 -12.78 13.48
C ALA A 352 -4.88 -12.28 12.07
N GLU A 353 -5.14 -13.12 11.08
CA GLU A 353 -5.08 -12.75 9.67
C GLU A 353 -6.08 -11.62 9.37
N LEU A 354 -5.68 -10.70 8.49
CA LEU A 354 -6.60 -9.69 7.96
C LEU A 354 -7.39 -10.29 6.80
N ALA A 355 -8.70 -10.48 7.04
CA ALA A 355 -9.60 -10.99 6.01
C ALA A 355 -9.60 -10.09 4.76
N ARG A 356 -9.46 -10.72 3.59
CA ARG A 356 -9.81 -10.11 2.32
C ARG A 356 -11.31 -10.28 2.07
N THR A 357 -11.94 -9.28 1.47
CA THR A 357 -13.29 -9.45 0.94
C THR A 357 -13.18 -10.35 -0.29
N LEU A 358 -13.78 -11.53 -0.24
CA LEU A 358 -13.88 -12.40 -1.41
C LEU A 358 -14.79 -11.69 -2.42
N PHE A 359 -14.23 -11.30 -3.56
CA PHE A 359 -14.95 -10.67 -4.67
C PHE A 359 -15.27 -11.69 -5.75
#